data_AF-A0A401U0M1-F1
#
_entry.id   AF-A0A401U0M1-F1
#
_cell.length_a   1.000
_cell.length_b   1.000
_cell.length_c   1.000
_cell.angle_alpha   90.00
_cell.angle_beta   90.00
_cell.angle_gamma   90.00
#
_symmetry.space_group_name_H-M   'P 1'
#
loop_
_entity.id
_entity.type
_entity.pdbx_description
1 polymer ?
#
loop_
_entity_poly.entity_id
_entity_poly.type
_entity_poly.pdbx_seq_one_letter_code
_entity_poly.pdbx_strand_id
1 'polypeptide(L)'
;MADLNSGDVLLMHLGMSGSFRVLKQEGAATPGQFHHPRSDDRAHDHVVFHMSSGAAVVFNDPRRFGYMKIIARNAIEDEPLLKGLGPEPLGNEFDAAMLARSCHNKKTSLKVALLDQRVVAGLGNIYVCEALFRSHLSPRRLAATLATKKAEPTDHAKRLVDAIHSVLNQAIKAGG
;
A
#
# COMPACT_ATOMS: atom_id res chain seq x y z
N MET A 1 -8.23 6.25 -4.12
CA MET A 1 -9.27 6.44 -5.17
C MET A 1 -10.16 7.60 -4.74
N ALA A 2 -10.80 8.28 -5.69
CA ALA A 2 -11.77 9.34 -5.39
C ALA A 2 -12.98 9.20 -6.33
N ASP A 3 -14.19 9.28 -5.77
CA ASP A 3 -15.44 9.28 -6.53
C ASP A 3 -15.67 10.65 -7.18
N LEU A 4 -16.07 10.64 -8.45
CA LEU A 4 -16.39 11.85 -9.22
C LEU A 4 -17.91 12.00 -9.34
N ASN A 5 -18.38 13.24 -9.49
CA ASN A 5 -19.80 13.52 -9.68
C ASN A 5 -20.38 12.94 -11.00
N SER A 6 -19.52 12.57 -11.96
CA SER A 6 -19.95 11.84 -13.17
C SER A 6 -20.41 10.41 -12.88
N GLY A 7 -20.12 9.87 -11.68
CA GLY A 7 -20.26 8.46 -11.35
C GLY A 7 -19.01 7.63 -11.66
N ASP A 8 -17.98 8.22 -12.26
CA ASP A 8 -16.68 7.58 -12.46
C ASP A 8 -15.80 7.66 -11.20
N VAL A 9 -14.72 6.88 -11.20
CA VAL A 9 -13.72 6.86 -10.14
C VAL A 9 -12.35 7.25 -10.68
N LEU A 10 -11.71 8.18 -9.99
CA LEU A 10 -10.31 8.53 -10.19
C LEU A 10 -9.43 7.57 -9.36
N LEU A 11 -8.81 6.61 -10.04
CA LEU A 11 -7.75 5.78 -9.49
C LEU A 11 -6.42 6.54 -9.52
N MET A 12 -5.70 6.53 -8.40
CA MET A 12 -4.44 7.26 -8.24
C MET A 12 -3.44 6.34 -7.54
N HIS A 13 -2.25 6.23 -8.11
CA HIS A 13 -1.13 5.50 -7.53
C HIS A 13 0.07 6.42 -7.41
N LEU A 14 0.65 6.54 -6.21
CA LEU A 14 1.75 7.46 -5.94
C LEU A 14 3.08 7.01 -6.56
N GLY A 15 3.20 5.73 -6.91
CA GLY A 15 4.49 5.19 -7.30
C GLY A 15 5.45 5.22 -6.11
N MET A 16 6.72 5.55 -6.36
CA MET A 16 7.73 5.55 -5.30
C MET A 16 7.96 6.93 -4.66
N SER A 17 7.66 8.03 -5.34
CA SER A 17 7.92 9.41 -4.88
C SER A 17 6.74 10.36 -5.08
N GLY A 18 5.63 9.87 -5.63
CA GLY A 18 4.43 10.67 -5.79
C GLY A 18 3.85 11.06 -4.44
N SER A 19 3.31 12.27 -4.39
CA SER A 19 2.85 12.83 -3.13
C SER A 19 1.79 13.91 -3.40
N PHE A 20 0.78 14.02 -2.54
CA PHE A 20 -0.24 15.07 -2.63
C PHE A 20 0.03 16.21 -1.66
N ARG A 21 -0.05 17.45 -2.13
CA ARG A 21 -0.07 18.67 -1.32
C ARG A 21 -1.43 19.35 -1.44
N VAL A 22 -1.98 19.82 -0.33
CA VAL A 22 -3.19 20.64 -0.32
C VAL A 22 -2.78 22.06 -0.03
N LEU A 23 -2.89 22.92 -1.04
CA LEU A 23 -2.67 24.35 -0.94
C LEU A 23 -4.02 25.00 -0.62
N LYS A 24 -4.12 25.72 0.49
CA LYS A 24 -5.29 26.52 0.84
C LYS A 24 -4.98 28.01 0.62
N GLN A 25 -6.02 28.85 0.59
CA GLN A 25 -5.81 30.30 0.63
C GLN A 25 -5.04 30.71 1.89
N GLU A 26 -4.30 31.81 1.81
CA GLU A 26 -3.44 32.33 2.89
C GLU A 26 -4.16 32.31 4.24
N GLY A 27 -3.50 31.71 5.25
CA GLY A 27 -4.00 31.64 6.64
C GLY A 27 -4.73 30.35 7.03
N ALA A 28 -5.00 29.42 6.11
CA ALA A 28 -5.65 28.16 6.45
C ALA A 28 -4.65 27.02 6.70
N ALA A 29 -4.77 26.33 7.83
CA ALA A 29 -3.84 25.29 8.26
C ALA A 29 -3.75 24.13 7.23
N THR A 30 -2.52 23.76 6.86
CA THR A 30 -2.22 22.58 6.04
C THR A 30 -2.67 21.32 6.78
N PRO A 31 -3.43 20.41 6.15
CA PRO A 31 -3.80 19.15 6.79
C PRO A 31 -2.56 18.29 7.08
N GLY A 32 -2.44 17.82 8.32
CA GLY A 32 -1.37 16.93 8.78
C GLY A 32 -0.27 17.63 9.59
N GLN A 33 0.33 16.90 10.54
CA GLN A 33 1.53 17.34 11.26
C GLN A 33 2.74 16.68 10.59
N PHE A 34 3.59 17.48 9.96
CA PHE A 34 4.83 16.99 9.35
C PHE A 34 6.01 17.35 10.25
N HIS A 35 6.89 16.38 10.51
CA HIS A 35 8.12 16.63 11.27
C HIS A 35 9.07 17.59 10.53
N HIS A 36 9.05 17.57 9.20
CA HIS A 36 9.79 18.50 8.36
C HIS A 36 8.84 19.32 7.48
N PRO A 37 9.14 20.63 7.25
CA PRO A 37 8.41 21.41 6.29
C PRO A 37 8.52 20.73 4.93
N ARG A 38 7.39 20.59 4.24
CA ARG A 38 7.34 19.88 2.98
C ARG A 38 8.00 20.73 1.90
N SER A 39 8.73 20.09 0.99
CA SER A 39 9.34 20.79 -0.14
C SER A 39 8.28 21.53 -0.95
N ASP A 40 8.51 22.82 -1.14
CA ASP A 40 7.76 23.71 -2.03
C ASP A 40 8.28 23.64 -3.47
N ASP A 41 9.11 22.64 -3.81
CA ASP A 41 9.52 22.42 -5.18
C ASP A 41 8.31 22.11 -6.08
N ARG A 42 8.13 22.99 -7.07
CA ARG A 42 7.04 22.97 -8.04
C ARG A 42 7.47 22.39 -9.39
N ALA A 43 8.76 22.10 -9.59
CA ALA A 43 9.30 21.57 -10.86
C ALA A 43 8.73 20.19 -11.23
N HIS A 44 8.11 19.51 -10.26
CA HIS A 44 7.58 18.16 -10.41
C HIS A 44 6.07 18.08 -10.16
N ASP A 45 5.37 19.21 -10.23
CA ASP A 45 3.91 19.27 -10.15
C ASP A 45 3.31 18.86 -11.50
N HIS A 46 2.69 17.69 -11.55
CA HIS A 46 2.18 17.11 -12.81
C HIS A 46 0.67 17.26 -12.97
N VAL A 47 -0.08 17.23 -11.86
CA VAL A 47 -1.54 17.37 -11.88
C VAL A 47 -1.97 18.30 -10.76
N VAL A 48 -2.82 19.29 -11.08
CA VAL A 48 -3.39 20.23 -10.12
C VAL A 48 -4.91 20.17 -10.22
N PHE A 49 -5.56 19.83 -9.10
CA PHE A 49 -7.01 19.89 -8.98
C PHE A 49 -7.41 21.18 -8.27
N HIS A 50 -8.06 22.08 -9.00
CA HIS A 50 -8.63 23.30 -8.44
C HIS A 50 -10.01 23.01 -7.86
N MET A 51 -10.17 23.22 -6.55
CA MET A 51 -11.42 22.97 -5.84
C MET A 51 -12.30 24.21 -5.85
N SER A 52 -13.62 24.01 -5.84
CA SER A 52 -14.60 25.11 -5.72
C SER A 52 -14.46 25.91 -4.42
N SER A 53 -13.86 25.32 -3.38
CA SER A 53 -13.52 26.00 -2.12
C SER A 53 -12.33 26.96 -2.24
N GLY A 54 -11.72 27.12 -3.41
CA GLY A 54 -10.49 27.89 -3.62
C GLY A 54 -9.20 27.18 -3.19
N ALA A 55 -9.29 25.94 -2.70
CA ALA A 55 -8.12 25.10 -2.43
C ALA A 55 -7.59 24.46 -3.72
N ALA A 56 -6.31 24.08 -3.73
CA ALA A 56 -5.72 23.28 -4.79
C ALA A 56 -5.10 22.00 -4.22
N VAL A 57 -5.38 20.86 -4.86
CA VAL A 57 -4.73 19.58 -4.56
C VAL A 57 -3.72 19.28 -5.65
N VAL A 58 -2.45 19.25 -5.29
CA VAL A 58 -1.33 19.13 -6.23
C VAL A 58 -0.69 17.76 -6.09
N PHE A 59 -0.60 17.03 -7.20
CA PHE A 59 0.19 15.81 -7.30
C PHE A 59 1.60 16.14 -7.80
N ASN A 60 2.58 15.89 -6.94
CA ASN A 60 3.99 16.06 -7.22
C ASN A 60 4.66 14.68 -7.31
N ASP A 61 5.38 14.39 -8.39
CA ASP A 61 6.12 13.13 -8.53
C ASP A 61 7.45 13.33 -9.29
N PRO A 62 8.58 13.50 -8.58
CA PRO A 62 9.88 13.71 -9.20
C PRO A 62 10.32 12.60 -10.16
N ARG A 63 9.95 11.34 -9.87
CA ARG A 63 10.38 10.17 -10.68
C ARG A 63 9.37 9.76 -11.75
N ARG A 64 8.18 10.35 -11.77
CA ARG A 64 7.12 10.09 -12.77
C ARG A 64 6.76 8.60 -12.87
N PHE A 65 6.68 7.92 -11.73
CA PHE A 65 6.23 6.53 -11.63
C PHE A 65 4.80 6.39 -11.11
N GLY A 66 4.23 7.47 -10.56
CA GLY A 66 2.83 7.51 -10.25
C GLY A 66 1.96 7.66 -11.50
N TYR A 67 0.69 7.32 -11.36
CA TYR A 67 -0.29 7.43 -12.44
C TYR A 67 -1.66 7.79 -11.89
N MET A 68 -2.51 8.32 -12.76
CA MET A 68 -3.92 8.52 -12.51
C MET A 68 -4.74 8.00 -13.68
N LYS A 69 -5.85 7.33 -13.39
CA LYS A 69 -6.76 6.76 -14.39
C LYS A 69 -8.19 7.00 -13.97
N ILE A 70 -9.02 7.48 -14.88
CA ILE A 70 -10.47 7.56 -14.69
C ILE A 70 -11.06 6.23 -15.16
N ILE A 71 -11.91 5.63 -14.34
CA ILE A 71 -12.50 4.31 -14.56
C ILE A 71 -14.00 4.42 -14.27
N ALA A 72 -14.83 3.84 -15.13
CA ALA A 72 -16.26 3.72 -14.84
C ALA A 72 -16.46 2.88 -13.58
N ARG A 73 -17.32 3.33 -12.66
CA ARG A 73 -17.48 2.66 -11.35
C ARG A 73 -17.89 1.20 -11.45
N ASN A 74 -18.70 0.84 -12.45
CA ASN A 74 -19.10 -0.54 -12.70
C ASN A 74 -17.99 -1.44 -13.29
N ALA A 75 -16.87 -0.87 -13.72
CA ALA A 75 -15.72 -1.59 -14.29
C ALA A 75 -14.54 -1.74 -13.32
N ILE A 76 -14.69 -1.29 -12.06
CA ILE A 76 -13.60 -1.29 -11.06
C ILE A 76 -13.11 -2.71 -10.76
N GLU A 77 -14.02 -3.67 -10.61
CA GLU A 77 -13.66 -5.07 -10.29
C GLU A 77 -12.86 -5.74 -11.43
N ASP A 78 -13.04 -5.26 -12.66
CA ASP A 78 -12.35 -5.76 -13.85
C ASP A 78 -11.10 -4.96 -14.21
N GLU A 79 -10.82 -3.85 -13.52
CA GLU A 79 -9.67 -2.99 -13.81
C GLU A 79 -8.36 -3.78 -13.68
N PRO A 80 -7.55 -3.92 -14.74
CA PRO A 80 -6.33 -4.73 -14.70
C PRO A 80 -5.32 -4.35 -13.62
N LEU A 81 -5.32 -3.09 -13.17
CA LEU A 81 -4.44 -2.60 -12.09
C LEU A 81 -4.89 -3.00 -10.69
N LEU A 82 -6.16 -3.41 -10.53
CA LEU A 82 -6.76 -3.84 -9.27
C LEU A 82 -7.09 -5.34 -9.28
N LYS A 83 -7.43 -5.85 -10.46
CA LYS A 83 -7.78 -7.25 -10.71
C LYS A 83 -6.60 -8.14 -10.36
N GLY A 84 -6.81 -8.99 -9.36
CA GLY A 84 -5.80 -9.94 -8.89
C GLY A 84 -4.89 -9.41 -7.79
N LEU A 85 -5.14 -8.22 -7.25
CA LEU A 85 -4.55 -7.84 -5.96
C LEU A 85 -4.99 -8.84 -4.88
N GLY A 86 -4.06 -9.18 -4.00
CA GLY A 86 -4.34 -9.96 -2.80
C GLY A 86 -5.11 -9.13 -1.77
N PRO A 87 -5.49 -9.76 -0.64
CA PRO A 87 -6.23 -9.06 0.40
C PRO A 87 -5.41 -7.93 1.02
N GLU A 88 -6.13 -6.97 1.61
CA GLU A 88 -5.55 -5.89 2.40
C GLU A 88 -5.03 -6.44 3.74
N PRO A 89 -3.81 -6.09 4.17
CA PRO A 89 -3.11 -6.72 5.29
C PRO A 89 -3.71 -6.43 6.66
N LEU A 90 -4.60 -5.44 6.81
CA LEU A 90 -5.35 -5.16 8.04
C LEU A 90 -6.83 -5.56 7.92
N GLY A 91 -7.23 -6.11 6.77
CA GLY A 91 -8.57 -6.58 6.48
C GLY A 91 -8.82 -7.98 7.03
N ASN A 92 -10.10 -8.33 7.15
CA ASN A 92 -10.53 -9.61 7.74
C ASN A 92 -10.08 -10.85 6.94
N GLU A 93 -9.71 -10.68 5.67
CA GLU A 93 -9.29 -11.77 4.79
C GLU A 93 -7.80 -12.12 4.91
N PHE A 94 -7.00 -11.25 5.53
CA PHE A 94 -5.58 -11.48 5.73
C PHE A 94 -5.32 -12.13 7.10
N ASP A 95 -5.15 -13.45 7.08
CA ASP A 95 -4.78 -14.23 8.26
C ASP A 95 -3.64 -15.23 7.99
N ALA A 96 -3.17 -15.89 9.04
CA ALA A 96 -2.09 -16.87 8.93
C ALA A 96 -2.43 -18.03 7.99
N ALA A 97 -3.70 -18.45 7.97
CA ALA A 97 -4.14 -19.56 7.13
C ALA A 97 -4.14 -19.16 5.65
N MET A 98 -4.59 -17.95 5.32
CA MET A 98 -4.53 -17.37 3.99
C MET A 98 -3.08 -17.24 3.54
N LEU A 99 -2.20 -16.65 4.36
CA LEU A 99 -0.79 -16.50 4.03
C LEU A 99 -0.11 -17.86 3.79
N ALA A 100 -0.42 -18.86 4.63
CA ALA A 100 0.10 -20.22 4.44
C ALA A 100 -0.40 -20.86 3.14
N ARG A 101 -1.69 -20.76 2.82
CA ARG A 101 -2.24 -21.24 1.54
C ARG A 101 -1.56 -20.56 0.36
N SER A 102 -1.43 -19.23 0.41
CA SER A 102 -0.78 -18.44 -0.63
C SER A 102 0.70 -18.79 -0.81
N CYS A 103 1.40 -19.17 0.27
CA CYS A 103 2.80 -19.55 0.21
C CYS A 103 3.04 -21.05 -0.02
N HIS A 104 2.00 -21.89 0.01
CA HIS A 104 2.13 -23.34 -0.13
C HIS A 104 2.82 -23.70 -1.46
N ASN A 105 3.84 -24.57 -1.39
CA ASN A 105 4.67 -25.00 -2.52
C ASN A 105 5.41 -23.88 -3.30
N LYS A 106 5.39 -22.63 -2.85
CA LYS A 106 6.17 -21.55 -3.48
C LYS A 106 7.66 -21.76 -3.27
N LYS A 107 8.41 -21.81 -4.37
CA LYS A 107 9.89 -21.91 -4.38
C LYS A 107 10.60 -20.55 -4.25
N THR A 108 9.85 -19.47 -4.16
CA THR A 108 10.41 -18.13 -3.97
C THR A 108 10.76 -17.87 -2.51
N SER A 109 11.60 -16.87 -2.26
CA SER A 109 11.93 -16.44 -0.92
C SER A 109 10.75 -15.74 -0.25
N LEU A 110 10.75 -15.76 1.08
CA LEU A 110 9.69 -15.18 1.88
C LEU A 110 9.53 -13.67 1.64
N LYS A 111 10.66 -12.95 1.51
CA LYS A 111 10.65 -11.52 1.17
C LYS A 111 10.00 -11.27 -0.20
N VAL A 112 10.32 -12.08 -1.21
CA VAL A 112 9.73 -11.93 -2.55
C VAL A 112 8.23 -12.26 -2.52
N ALA A 113 7.82 -13.29 -1.78
CA ALA A 113 6.40 -13.64 -1.66
C ALA A 113 5.59 -12.52 -0.99
N LEU A 114 6.11 -11.86 0.05
CA LEU A 114 5.43 -10.76 0.74
C LEU A 114 5.40 -9.45 -0.07
N LEU A 115 6.31 -9.27 -1.02
CA LEU A 115 6.32 -8.11 -1.93
C LEU A 115 5.40 -8.32 -3.16
N ASP A 116 4.96 -9.55 -3.41
CA ASP A 116 4.00 -9.86 -4.48
C ASP A 116 2.61 -9.35 -4.07
N GLN A 117 2.15 -8.29 -4.73
CA GLN A 117 0.87 -7.64 -4.43
C GLN A 117 -0.34 -8.55 -4.66
N ARG A 118 -0.16 -9.71 -5.32
CA ARG A 118 -1.18 -10.75 -5.47
C ARG A 118 -1.30 -11.67 -4.26
N VAL A 119 -0.28 -11.71 -3.40
CA VAL A 119 -0.30 -12.45 -2.13
C VAL A 119 -0.92 -11.58 -1.04
N VAL A 120 -0.49 -10.32 -0.96
CA VAL A 120 -1.01 -9.33 0.00
C VAL A 120 -0.73 -7.93 -0.57
N ALA A 121 -1.78 -7.13 -0.73
CA ALA A 121 -1.66 -5.82 -1.35
C ALA A 121 -1.28 -4.75 -0.31
N GLY A 122 -0.36 -3.85 -0.63
CA GLY A 122 0.03 -2.74 0.25
C GLY A 122 1.28 -3.00 1.11
N LEU A 123 1.81 -4.22 1.14
CA LEU A 123 3.12 -4.46 1.76
C LEU A 123 4.26 -3.98 0.86
N GLY A 124 4.95 -2.92 1.32
CA GLY A 124 6.16 -2.39 0.72
C GLY A 124 7.45 -2.93 1.36
N ASN A 125 8.59 -2.61 0.75
CA ASN A 125 9.90 -3.11 1.20
C ASN A 125 10.23 -2.82 2.66
N ILE A 126 9.85 -1.65 3.19
CA ILE A 126 10.12 -1.26 4.58
C ILE A 126 9.36 -2.18 5.54
N TYR A 127 8.04 -2.27 5.41
CA TYR A 127 7.21 -3.06 6.32
C TYR A 127 7.47 -4.56 6.20
N VAL A 128 7.80 -5.06 5.01
CA VAL A 128 8.23 -6.46 4.82
C VAL A 128 9.51 -6.74 5.59
N CYS A 129 10.54 -5.88 5.46
CA CYS A 129 11.79 -6.05 6.21
C CYS A 129 11.55 -6.01 7.72
N GLU A 130 10.75 -5.06 8.19
CA GLU A 130 10.47 -4.90 9.62
C GLU A 130 9.67 -6.09 10.19
N ALA A 131 8.63 -6.55 9.49
CA ALA A 131 7.85 -7.71 9.91
C ALA A 131 8.68 -9.01 9.93
N LEU A 132 9.57 -9.19 8.96
CA LEU A 132 10.49 -10.34 8.92
C LEU A 132 11.50 -10.28 10.08
N PHE A 133 12.02 -9.09 10.37
CA PHE A 133 12.91 -8.88 11.51
C PHE A 133 12.21 -9.23 12.83
N ARG A 134 11.02 -8.67 13.09
CA ARG A 134 10.25 -8.89 14.32
C ARG A 134 9.76 -10.33 14.49
N SER A 135 9.49 -11.03 13.39
CA SER A 135 9.11 -12.46 13.43
C SER A 135 10.30 -13.42 13.48
N HIS A 136 11.53 -12.87 13.46
CA HIS A 136 12.80 -13.60 13.40
C HIS A 136 12.87 -14.58 12.22
N LEU A 137 12.41 -14.14 11.06
CA LEU A 137 12.42 -14.92 9.82
C LEU A 137 13.41 -14.33 8.82
N SER A 138 14.34 -15.17 8.35
CA SER A 138 15.27 -14.76 7.30
C SER A 138 14.50 -14.39 6.02
N PRO A 139 14.81 -13.27 5.37
CA PRO A 139 14.18 -12.88 4.10
C PRO A 139 14.46 -13.87 2.97
N ARG A 140 15.54 -14.66 3.09
CA ARG A 140 15.95 -15.69 2.13
C ARG A 140 15.27 -17.04 2.35
N ARG A 141 14.56 -17.21 3.48
CA ARG A 141 13.82 -18.44 3.79
C ARG A 141 12.80 -18.73 2.68
N LEU A 142 12.57 -19.99 2.33
CA LEU A 142 11.54 -20.35 1.37
C LEU A 142 10.14 -20.02 1.92
N ALA A 143 9.31 -19.41 1.08
CA ALA A 143 7.93 -19.05 1.43
C ALA A 143 7.11 -20.29 1.83
N ALA A 144 7.32 -21.42 1.16
CA ALA A 144 6.65 -22.69 1.46
C ALA A 144 6.78 -23.15 2.93
N THR A 145 7.77 -22.67 3.68
CA THR A 145 7.95 -22.99 5.10
C THR A 145 6.89 -22.37 6.02
N LEU A 146 6.05 -21.46 5.52
CA LEU A 146 4.90 -20.94 6.24
C LEU A 146 3.74 -21.94 6.29
N ALA A 147 3.77 -22.98 5.46
CA ALA A 147 2.70 -23.95 5.32
C ALA A 147 3.15 -25.36 5.67
N THR A 148 2.25 -26.16 6.25
CA THR A 148 2.44 -27.61 6.33
C THR A 148 2.25 -28.24 4.94
N LYS A 149 2.49 -29.55 4.83
CA LYS A 149 2.17 -30.33 3.61
C LYS A 149 0.68 -30.27 3.23
N LYS A 150 -0.21 -29.96 4.18
CA LYS A 150 -1.65 -29.82 3.98
C LYS A 150 -2.10 -28.37 3.73
N ALA A 151 -1.16 -27.46 3.48
CA ALA A 151 -1.40 -26.02 3.34
C ALA A 151 -1.97 -25.33 4.60
N GLU A 152 -1.76 -25.91 5.78
CA GLU A 152 -2.16 -25.33 7.06
C GLU A 152 -1.08 -24.37 7.59
N PRO A 153 -1.45 -23.35 8.38
CA PRO A 153 -0.50 -22.39 8.91
C PRO A 153 0.46 -23.00 9.94
N THR A 154 1.75 -22.74 9.77
CA THR A 154 2.76 -23.02 10.80
C THR A 154 2.81 -21.89 11.83
N ASP A 155 3.51 -22.11 12.95
CA ASP A 155 3.74 -21.03 13.92
C ASP A 155 4.56 -19.87 13.35
N HIS A 156 5.37 -20.12 12.32
CA HIS A 156 6.04 -19.05 11.58
C HIS A 156 5.03 -18.15 10.86
N ALA A 157 3.99 -18.72 10.25
CA ALA A 157 2.94 -17.95 9.58
C ALA A 157 2.17 -17.08 10.56
N LYS A 158 1.77 -17.64 11.72
CA LYS A 158 1.06 -16.90 12.77
C LYS A 158 1.86 -15.70 13.26
N ARG A 159 3.11 -15.93 13.71
CA ARG A 159 3.98 -14.85 14.19
C ARG A 159 4.26 -13.78 13.13
N LEU A 160 4.39 -14.19 11.87
CA LEU A 160 4.62 -13.26 10.77
C LEU A 160 3.41 -12.36 10.52
N VAL A 161 2.19 -12.92 10.50
CA VAL A 161 0.96 -12.14 10.35
C VAL A 161 0.78 -11.18 11.53
N ASP A 162 1.00 -11.65 12.76
CA ASP A 162 0.94 -10.79 13.94
C ASP A 162 1.97 -9.63 13.87
N ALA A 163 3.18 -9.92 13.40
CA ALA A 163 4.21 -8.91 13.18
C ALA A 163 3.82 -7.91 12.08
N ILE A 164 3.24 -8.37 10.97
CA ILE A 164 2.73 -7.52 9.89
C ILE A 164 1.66 -6.56 10.43
N HIS A 165 0.64 -7.08 11.13
CA HIS A 165 -0.41 -6.26 11.73
C HIS A 165 0.17 -5.23 12.70
N SER A 166 1.09 -5.67 13.57
CA SER A 166 1.72 -4.79 14.55
C SER A 166 2.52 -3.65 13.91
N VAL A 167 3.33 -3.96 12.89
CA VAL A 167 4.14 -2.97 12.16
C VAL A 167 3.26 -1.95 11.45
N LEU A 168 2.24 -2.41 10.71
CA LEU A 168 1.37 -1.51 9.97
C LEU A 168 0.53 -0.62 10.89
N ASN A 169 -0.02 -1.17 11.97
CA ASN A 169 -0.76 -0.37 12.95
C ASN A 169 0.13 0.68 13.64
N GLN A 170 1.39 0.34 13.93
CA GLN A 170 2.34 1.32 14.48
C GLN A 170 2.68 2.42 13.48
N ALA A 171 2.93 2.05 12.21
CA ALA A 171 3.19 3.00 11.14
C ALA A 171 2.02 3.97 10.95
N ILE A 172 0.79 3.44 10.86
CA ILE A 172 -0.43 4.26 10.74
C ILE A 172 -0.58 5.22 11.92
N LYS A 173 -0.36 4.76 13.16
CA LYS A 173 -0.41 5.61 14.35
C LYS A 173 0.66 6.71 14.35
N ALA A 174 1.80 6.45 13.74
CA ALA A 174 2.89 7.41 13.60
C ALA A 174 2.72 8.38 12.41
N GLY A 175 1.67 8.20 11.59
CA GLY A 175 1.41 9.05 10.41
C GLY A 175 2.02 8.54 9.10
N GLY A 176 2.43 7.26 9.06
CA GLY A 176 3.08 6.62 7.91
C GLY A 176 4.50 6.15 8.23
#